data_AF-A0A918TVV8-F1
#
_entry.id   AF-A0A918TVV8-F1
#
_cell.length_a   1.000
_cell.length_b   1.000
_cell.length_c   1.000
_cell.angle_alpha   90.00
_cell.angle_beta   90.00
_cell.angle_gamma   90.00
#
_symmetry.space_group_name_H-M   'P 1'
#
loop_
_entity.id
_entity.type
_entity.pdbx_description
1 polymer ?
#
loop_
_entity_poly.entity_id
_entity_poly.type
_entity_poly.pdbx_seq_one_letter_code
_entity_poly.pdbx_strand_id
1 'polypeptide(L)'
;MSDLSAIPELISAYGLITLVPLAILEGPIVTIIAGWLASIGLLNPLGVLVAAVVGDLLGDLLLYGIGRGLRLDRLPYVGRWLRLPRTQLVPLVRTIRDNGTKILIIGKVTHAAGFAVLLAAGAAKMNLLQFTLINLLCNVPKSAIFVTLGYLVGEAYGRASAWLGWGSAVVFVGLLAGGFWWLMQRRAAIC
;
A
#
# COMPACT_ATOMS: atom_id res chain seq x y z
N MET A 1 -15.28 6.41 -32.59
CA MET A 1 -15.71 5.67 -31.38
C MET A 1 -14.45 5.39 -30.60
N SER A 2 -14.30 6.03 -29.44
CA SER A 2 -13.14 5.83 -28.55
C SER A 2 -13.15 4.40 -28.02
N ASP A 3 -12.08 3.64 -28.31
CA ASP A 3 -11.89 2.27 -27.88
C ASP A 3 -11.88 2.16 -26.35
N LEU A 4 -13.06 1.91 -25.76
CA LEU A 4 -13.23 1.63 -24.33
C LEU A 4 -12.47 0.35 -23.90
N SER A 5 -12.05 -0.48 -24.86
CA SER A 5 -11.18 -1.64 -24.68
C SER A 5 -9.72 -1.29 -24.38
N ALA A 6 -9.25 -0.08 -24.72
CA ALA A 6 -7.90 0.38 -24.41
C ALA A 6 -7.79 0.88 -22.96
N ILE A 7 -8.90 1.20 -22.30
CA ILE A 7 -8.92 1.77 -20.95
C ILE A 7 -8.35 0.79 -19.90
N PRO A 8 -8.72 -0.50 -19.87
CA PRO A 8 -8.11 -1.47 -18.96
C PRO A 8 -6.62 -1.69 -19.21
N GLU A 9 -6.18 -1.70 -20.48
CA GLU A 9 -4.75 -1.81 -20.82
C GLU A 9 -3.96 -0.57 -20.38
N LEU A 10 -4.52 0.61 -20.56
CA LEU A 10 -3.93 1.88 -20.13
C LEU A 10 -3.87 1.95 -18.59
N ILE A 11 -4.90 1.50 -17.89
CA ILE A 11 -4.92 1.44 -16.43
C ILE A 11 -3.94 0.38 -15.91
N SER A 12 -3.80 -0.76 -16.58
CA SER A 12 -2.82 -1.79 -16.23
C SER A 12 -1.39 -1.27 -16.41
N ALA A 13 -1.08 -0.61 -17.53
CA ALA A 13 0.25 -0.10 -17.83
C ALA A 13 0.62 1.13 -16.99
N TYR A 14 -0.24 2.16 -16.97
CA TYR A 14 0.04 3.41 -16.27
C TYR A 14 -0.28 3.33 -14.78
N GLY A 15 -1.26 2.52 -14.37
CA GLY A 15 -1.62 2.33 -12.96
C GLY A 15 -0.47 1.71 -12.15
N LEU A 16 0.21 0.70 -12.70
CA LEU A 16 1.40 0.12 -12.07
C LEU A 16 2.55 1.11 -11.97
N ILE A 17 2.76 1.94 -12.99
CA ILE A 17 3.81 2.98 -12.98
C ILE A 17 3.50 4.04 -11.92
N THR A 18 2.23 4.46 -11.78
CA THR A 18 1.82 5.40 -10.72
C THR A 18 1.86 4.78 -9.33
N LEU A 19 1.75 3.45 -9.22
CA LEU A 19 1.80 2.76 -7.93
C LEU A 19 3.16 2.94 -7.24
N VAL A 20 4.24 2.87 -8.01
CA VAL A 20 5.61 2.94 -7.48
C VAL A 20 5.88 4.22 -6.67
N PRO A 21 5.67 5.45 -7.21
CA PRO A 21 5.87 6.68 -6.44
C PRO A 21 4.89 6.83 -5.27
N LEU A 22 3.67 6.32 -5.38
CA LEU A 22 2.70 6.35 -4.29
C LEU A 22 3.09 5.40 -3.15
N ALA A 23 3.59 4.20 -3.49
CA ALA A 23 4.08 3.23 -2.52
C ALA A 23 5.29 3.74 -1.74
N ILE A 24 6.14 4.58 -2.37
CA ILE A 24 7.25 5.25 -1.69
C ILE A 24 6.76 6.20 -0.58
N LEU A 25 5.59 6.85 -0.76
CA LEU A 25 5.04 7.83 0.18
C LEU A 25 4.17 7.19 1.28
N GLU A 26 3.26 6.30 0.89
CA GLU A 26 2.19 5.74 1.74
C GLU A 26 2.08 4.22 1.50
N GLY A 27 3.20 3.50 1.67
CA GLY A 27 3.37 2.10 1.26
C GLY A 27 2.23 1.14 1.60
N PRO A 28 1.85 0.96 2.88
CA PRO A 28 0.84 -0.03 3.25
C PRO A 28 -0.56 0.29 2.72
N ILE A 29 -1.00 1.56 2.81
CA ILE A 29 -2.36 1.95 2.42
C ILE A 29 -2.52 1.87 0.90
N VAL A 30 -1.55 2.39 0.15
CA VAL A 30 -1.55 2.32 -1.32
C VAL A 30 -1.53 0.87 -1.80
N THR A 31 -0.73 0.00 -1.15
CA THR A 31 -0.65 -1.42 -1.51
C THR A 31 -1.97 -2.16 -1.27
N ILE A 32 -2.67 -1.85 -0.17
CA ILE A 32 -4.01 -2.41 0.11
C ILE A 32 -5.01 -1.94 -0.95
N ILE A 33 -5.03 -0.65 -1.29
CA ILE A 33 -5.93 -0.11 -2.31
C ILE A 33 -5.64 -0.74 -3.68
N ALA A 34 -4.38 -0.94 -4.03
CA ALA A 34 -4.03 -1.59 -5.29
C ALA A 34 -4.37 -3.08 -5.31
N GLY A 35 -4.24 -3.78 -4.18
CA GLY A 35 -4.77 -5.13 -4.01
C GLY A 35 -6.29 -5.18 -4.21
N TRP A 36 -7.00 -4.17 -3.69
CA TRP A 36 -8.43 -4.00 -3.92
C TRP A 36 -8.76 -3.80 -5.41
N LEU A 37 -8.05 -2.90 -6.09
CA LEU A 37 -8.20 -2.69 -7.54
C LEU A 37 -7.90 -3.96 -8.35
N ALA A 38 -6.96 -4.78 -7.91
CA ALA A 38 -6.66 -6.06 -8.54
C ALA A 38 -7.83 -7.07 -8.40
N SER A 39 -8.55 -7.06 -7.28
CA SER A 39 -9.72 -7.95 -7.08
C SER A 39 -10.88 -7.67 -8.02
N ILE A 40 -11.03 -6.43 -8.49
CA ILE A 40 -12.07 -6.02 -9.44
C ILE A 40 -11.59 -6.09 -10.90
N GLY A 41 -10.41 -6.69 -11.15
CA GLY A 41 -9.89 -6.93 -12.49
C GLY A 41 -9.22 -5.73 -13.17
N LEU A 42 -9.02 -4.61 -12.46
CA LEU A 42 -8.37 -3.42 -13.03
C LEU A 42 -6.84 -3.51 -13.05
N LEU A 43 -6.25 -4.27 -12.14
CA LEU A 43 -4.81 -4.46 -12.04
C LEU A 43 -4.46 -5.95 -11.93
N ASN A 44 -3.29 -6.32 -12.45
CA ASN A 44 -2.75 -7.66 -12.24
C ASN A 44 -2.19 -7.79 -10.80
N PRO A 45 -2.63 -8.75 -9.99
CA PRO A 45 -2.19 -8.88 -8.59
C PRO A 45 -0.69 -9.17 -8.46
N LEU A 46 -0.09 -9.92 -9.38
CA LEU A 46 1.37 -10.13 -9.42
C LEU A 46 2.09 -8.83 -9.79
N GLY A 47 1.54 -8.06 -10.73
CA GLY A 47 2.05 -6.73 -11.09
C GLY A 47 2.05 -5.79 -9.89
N VAL A 48 0.95 -5.75 -9.13
CA VAL A 48 0.83 -4.95 -7.91
C VAL A 48 1.87 -5.37 -6.87
N LEU A 49 2.06 -6.67 -6.66
CA LEU A 49 3.08 -7.17 -5.73
C LEU A 49 4.48 -6.71 -6.13
N VAL A 50 4.86 -6.86 -7.40
CA VAL A 50 6.18 -6.45 -7.90
C VAL A 50 6.36 -4.94 -7.75
N ALA A 51 5.37 -4.14 -8.18
CA ALA A 51 5.43 -2.69 -8.10
C ALA A 51 5.51 -2.19 -6.64
N ALA A 52 4.78 -2.82 -5.71
CA ALA A 52 4.86 -2.51 -4.28
C ALA A 52 6.25 -2.83 -3.70
N VAL A 53 6.80 -4.02 -4.00
CA VAL A 53 8.15 -4.40 -3.54
C VAL A 53 9.21 -3.47 -4.08
N VAL A 54 9.14 -3.09 -5.37
CA VAL A 54 10.06 -2.15 -6.00
C VAL A 54 9.93 -0.76 -5.37
N GLY A 55 8.72 -0.26 -5.17
CA GLY A 55 8.47 1.02 -4.51
C GLY A 55 9.06 1.07 -3.09
N ASP A 56 8.77 0.06 -2.28
CA ASP A 56 9.31 -0.04 -0.91
C ASP A 56 10.84 -0.09 -0.92
N LEU A 57 11.45 -0.89 -1.82
CA LEU A 57 12.91 -0.97 -1.94
C LEU A 57 13.56 0.34 -2.36
N LEU A 58 12.96 1.06 -3.30
CA LEU A 58 13.44 2.37 -3.72
C LEU A 58 13.36 3.36 -2.56
N GLY A 59 12.25 3.38 -1.81
CA GLY A 59 12.11 4.18 -0.60
C GLY A 59 13.20 3.86 0.43
N ASP A 60 13.42 2.58 0.71
CA ASP A 60 14.46 2.12 1.63
C ASP A 60 15.87 2.55 1.20
N LEU A 61 16.17 2.41 -0.11
CA LEU A 61 17.46 2.79 -0.69
C LEU A 61 17.69 4.30 -0.65
N LEU A 62 16.65 5.11 -0.86
CA LEU A 62 16.73 6.57 -0.72
C LEU A 62 17.11 6.95 0.72
N LEU A 63 16.47 6.33 1.72
CA LEU A 63 16.76 6.59 3.13
C LEU A 63 18.16 6.13 3.53
N TYR A 64 18.57 4.95 3.05
CA TYR A 64 19.93 4.49 3.23
C TYR A 64 20.96 5.42 2.58
N GLY A 65 20.69 5.91 1.36
CA GLY A 65 21.55 6.83 0.64
C GLY A 65 21.72 8.16 1.38
N ILE A 66 20.62 8.73 1.86
CA ILE A 66 20.62 9.92 2.72
C ILE A 66 21.47 9.66 3.97
N GLY A 67 21.25 8.53 4.65
CA GLY A 67 22.01 8.14 5.83
C GLY A 67 23.51 7.99 5.55
N ARG A 68 23.88 7.42 4.41
CA ARG A 68 25.28 7.17 4.01
C ARG A 68 26.05 8.44 3.69
N GLY A 69 25.38 9.45 3.13
CA GLY A 69 25.94 10.78 2.89
C GLY A 69 26.05 11.64 4.16
N LEU A 70 25.34 11.26 5.23
CA LEU A 70 25.35 12.00 6.49
C LEU A 70 26.60 11.69 7.32
N ARG A 71 27.36 12.73 7.69
CA ARG A 71 28.40 12.63 8.73
C ARG A 71 27.75 12.42 10.10
N LEU A 72 28.34 11.61 10.99
CA LEU A 72 27.81 11.36 12.35
C LEU A 72 27.54 12.66 13.12
N ASP A 73 28.33 13.70 12.85
CA ASP A 73 28.23 15.03 13.45
C ASP A 73 26.92 15.76 13.06
N ARG A 74 26.33 15.42 11.90
CA ARG A 74 25.09 16.00 11.35
C ARG A 74 23.85 15.14 11.54
N LEU A 75 24.00 13.85 11.90
CA LEU A 75 22.91 12.96 12.32
C LEU A 75 21.88 13.59 13.26
N PRO A 76 22.30 14.43 14.22
CA PRO A 76 21.38 15.06 15.14
C PRO A 76 20.37 16.05 14.57
N TYR A 77 20.73 16.73 13.47
CA TYR A 77 19.84 17.66 12.82
C TYR A 77 18.70 16.91 12.14
N VAL A 78 18.99 15.71 11.63
CA VAL A 78 18.01 14.80 11.04
C VAL A 78 17.18 14.08 12.11
N GLY A 79 17.76 13.74 13.27
CA GLY A 79 17.00 13.22 14.42
C GLY A 79 15.86 14.12 14.89
N ARG A 80 16.01 15.44 14.73
CA ARG A 80 14.96 16.43 15.04
C ARG A 80 13.73 16.31 14.11
N TRP A 81 13.95 15.97 12.84
CA TRP A 81 12.90 15.66 11.87
C TRP A 81 12.22 14.31 12.15
N LEU A 82 12.99 13.32 12.62
CA LEU A 82 12.48 11.99 12.96
C LEU A 82 11.83 11.90 14.35
N ARG A 83 11.75 13.00 15.11
CA ARG A 83 11.32 13.00 16.53
C ARG A 83 12.09 12.00 17.41
N LEU A 84 13.32 11.64 17.01
CA LEU A 84 14.16 10.71 17.74
C LEU A 84 15.30 11.48 18.42
N PRO A 85 15.43 11.39 19.76
CA PRO A 85 16.46 12.11 20.47
C PRO A 85 17.85 11.58 20.10
N ARG A 86 18.85 12.48 20.09
CA ARG A 86 20.28 12.18 19.82
C ARG A 86 20.77 10.96 20.62
N THR A 87 20.27 10.79 21.84
CA THR A 87 20.61 9.72 22.77
C THR A 87 20.25 8.32 22.27
N GLN A 88 19.34 8.18 21.30
CA GLN A 88 18.95 6.88 20.74
C GLN A 88 19.60 6.61 19.37
N LEU A 89 19.82 7.64 18.54
CA LEU A 89 20.36 7.47 17.18
C LEU A 89 21.85 7.09 17.14
N VAL A 90 22.69 7.70 17.98
CA VAL A 90 24.14 7.40 17.98
C VAL A 90 24.44 5.97 18.47
N PRO A 91 23.82 5.48 19.56
CA PRO A 91 23.94 4.08 19.95
C PRO A 91 23.44 3.13 18.85
N LEU A 92 22.30 3.45 18.22
CA LEU A 92 21.74 2.62 17.15
C LEU A 92 22.72 2.43 15.98
N VAL A 93 23.41 3.49 15.55
CA VAL A 93 24.46 3.40 14.51
C VAL A 93 25.60 2.49 14.94
N ARG A 94 26.04 2.56 16.20
CA ARG A 94 27.10 1.67 16.73
C ARG A 94 26.62 0.22 16.77
N THR A 95 25.41 -0.03 17.27
CA THR A 95 24.86 -1.39 17.34
C THR A 95 24.62 -1.99 15.94
N ILE A 96 24.26 -1.17 14.94
CA ILE A 96 24.13 -1.61 13.54
C ILE A 96 25.49 -1.97 12.94
N ARG A 97 26.58 -1.33 13.35
CA ARG A 97 27.92 -1.72 12.91
C ARG A 97 28.27 -3.14 13.35
N ASP A 98 27.83 -3.55 14.53
CA ASP A 98 28.15 -4.86 15.10
C ASP A 98 27.10 -5.94 14.74
N ASN A 99 25.82 -5.58 14.62
CA ASN A 99 24.68 -6.50 14.44
C ASN A 99 23.65 -6.03 13.41
N GLY A 100 24.09 -5.35 12.34
CA GLY A 100 23.20 -4.64 11.39
C GLY A 100 22.06 -5.46 10.80
N THR A 101 22.28 -6.73 10.47
CA THR A 101 21.24 -7.62 9.94
C THR A 101 20.05 -7.77 10.89
N LYS A 102 20.30 -8.08 12.16
CA LYS A 102 19.23 -8.34 13.15
C LYS A 102 18.44 -7.07 13.42
N ILE A 103 19.13 -5.93 13.52
CA ILE A 103 18.50 -4.64 13.82
C ILE A 103 17.64 -4.15 12.65
N LEU A 104 18.07 -4.38 11.40
CA LEU A 104 17.25 -4.09 10.21
C LEU A 104 15.94 -4.88 10.21
N ILE A 105 16.03 -6.19 10.47
CA ILE A 105 14.84 -7.06 10.50
C ILE A 105 13.89 -6.60 11.61
N ILE A 106 14.38 -6.39 12.83
CA ILE A 106 13.56 -5.94 13.97
C ILE A 106 12.95 -4.57 13.67
N GLY A 107 13.75 -3.62 13.16
CA GLY A 107 13.31 -2.27 12.82
C GLY A 107 12.18 -2.25 11.79
N LYS A 108 12.22 -3.15 10.81
CA LYS A 108 11.15 -3.30 9.81
C LYS A 108 9.89 -3.94 10.37
N VAL A 109 10.01 -4.94 11.23
CA VAL A 109 8.86 -5.61 11.84
C VAL A 109 8.11 -4.69 12.79
N THR A 110 8.81 -3.87 13.58
CA THR A 110 8.19 -2.98 14.57
C THR A 110 7.52 -1.75 13.94
N HIS A 111 7.73 -1.47 12.64
CA HIS A 111 7.18 -0.35 11.85
C HIS A 111 7.55 1.07 12.34
N ALA A 112 7.51 1.34 13.65
CA ALA A 112 7.77 2.63 14.27
C ALA A 112 9.22 3.10 14.15
N ALA A 113 10.18 2.18 14.04
CA ALA A 113 11.61 2.48 13.97
C ALA A 113 12.21 2.33 12.57
N GLY A 114 11.43 1.87 11.57
CA GLY A 114 11.94 1.50 10.25
C GLY A 114 12.76 2.61 9.59
N PHE A 115 12.19 3.83 9.52
CA PHE A 115 12.84 4.99 8.91
C PHE A 115 14.19 5.34 9.56
N ALA A 116 14.25 5.30 10.90
CA ALA A 116 15.45 5.59 11.67
C ALA A 116 16.52 4.52 11.51
N VAL A 117 16.12 3.25 11.47
CA VAL A 117 17.01 2.12 11.26
C VAL A 117 17.61 2.13 9.85
N LEU A 118 16.82 2.48 8.83
CA LEU A 118 17.28 2.62 7.44
C LEU A 118 18.34 3.73 7.31
N LEU A 119 18.06 4.90 7.89
CA LEU A 119 19.01 6.02 7.96
C LEU A 119 20.28 5.67 8.76
N ALA A 120 20.12 5.03 9.92
CA ALA A 120 21.23 4.62 10.77
C ALA A 120 22.10 3.55 10.10
N ALA A 121 21.51 2.64 9.31
CA ALA A 121 22.25 1.67 8.49
C ALA A 121 23.07 2.33 7.38
N GLY A 122 22.52 3.36 6.75
CA GLY A 122 23.26 4.23 5.85
C GLY A 122 24.46 4.89 6.55
N ALA A 123 24.21 5.55 7.68
CA ALA A 123 25.22 6.27 8.45
C ALA A 123 26.32 5.36 9.02
N ALA A 124 25.96 4.11 9.38
CA ALA A 124 26.90 3.07 9.78
C ALA A 124 27.79 2.58 8.62
N LYS A 125 27.48 2.97 7.38
CA LYS A 125 28.11 2.52 6.13
C LYS A 125 28.00 1.02 5.90
N MET A 126 26.90 0.40 6.34
CA MET A 126 26.60 -1.01 6.11
C MET A 126 26.72 -1.36 4.61
N ASN A 127 27.12 -2.57 4.25
CA ASN A 127 27.22 -2.97 2.84
C ASN A 127 25.86 -2.82 2.14
N LEU A 128 25.84 -2.12 1.00
CA LEU A 128 24.63 -1.86 0.21
C LEU A 128 23.95 -3.16 -0.26
N LEU A 129 24.74 -4.17 -0.67
CA LEU A 129 24.19 -5.44 -1.14
C LEU A 129 23.48 -6.17 0.00
N GLN A 130 24.13 -6.25 1.17
CA GLN A 130 23.56 -6.86 2.37
C GLN A 130 22.30 -6.13 2.81
N PHE A 131 22.32 -4.80 2.85
CA PHE A 131 21.15 -3.97 3.13
C PHE A 131 20.01 -4.28 2.17
N THR A 132 20.26 -4.28 0.87
CA THR A 132 19.23 -4.47 -0.16
C THR A 132 18.61 -5.86 -0.08
N LEU A 133 19.42 -6.91 0.08
CA LEU A 133 18.93 -8.29 0.19
C LEU A 133 18.05 -8.50 1.42
N ILE A 134 18.45 -7.97 2.58
CA ILE A 134 17.66 -8.07 3.80
C ILE A 134 16.34 -7.31 3.64
N ASN A 135 16.39 -6.10 3.08
CA ASN A 135 15.19 -5.29 2.86
C ASN A 135 14.23 -5.95 1.88
N LEU A 136 14.75 -6.57 0.81
CA LEU A 136 13.96 -7.34 -0.15
C LEU A 136 13.27 -8.53 0.53
N LEU A 137 14.03 -9.32 1.31
CA LEU A 137 13.49 -10.46 2.06
C LEU A 137 12.41 -10.06 3.07
N CYS A 138 12.50 -8.86 3.66
CA CYS A 138 11.47 -8.34 4.55
C CYS A 138 10.26 -7.76 3.77
N ASN A 139 10.50 -7.08 2.66
CA ASN A 139 9.44 -6.41 1.90
C ASN A 139 8.55 -7.40 1.16
N VAL A 140 9.11 -8.43 0.52
CA VAL A 140 8.33 -9.42 -0.24
C VAL A 140 7.17 -10.03 0.57
N PRO A 141 7.38 -10.65 1.74
CA PRO A 141 6.28 -11.22 2.51
C PRO A 141 5.32 -10.15 3.04
N LYS A 142 5.83 -8.97 3.41
CA LYS A 142 5.02 -7.85 3.87
C LYS A 142 4.09 -7.34 2.77
N SER A 143 4.62 -7.03 1.59
CA SER A 143 3.83 -6.58 0.44
C SER A 143 2.85 -7.67 0.00
N ALA A 144 3.25 -8.95 0.03
CA ALA A 144 2.34 -10.06 -0.27
C ALA A 144 1.15 -10.11 0.70
N ILE A 145 1.37 -9.92 2.00
CA ILE A 145 0.30 -9.82 3.00
C ILE A 145 -0.63 -8.65 2.67
N PHE A 146 -0.10 -7.45 2.41
CA PHE A 146 -0.94 -6.27 2.11
C PHE A 146 -1.72 -6.38 0.81
N VAL A 147 -1.11 -6.89 -0.25
CA VAL A 147 -1.81 -7.14 -1.52
C VAL A 147 -2.93 -8.16 -1.32
N THR A 148 -2.65 -9.25 -0.61
CA THR A 148 -3.66 -10.28 -0.31
C THR A 148 -4.79 -9.72 0.53
N LEU A 149 -4.48 -8.93 1.57
CA LEU A 149 -5.49 -8.27 2.39
C LEU A 149 -6.39 -7.35 1.54
N GLY A 150 -5.80 -6.48 0.72
CA GLY A 150 -6.56 -5.62 -0.19
C GLY A 150 -7.43 -6.40 -1.15
N TYR A 151 -6.89 -7.48 -1.71
CA TYR A 151 -7.60 -8.36 -2.63
C TYR A 151 -8.81 -9.04 -1.97
N LEU A 152 -8.63 -9.62 -0.78
CA LEU A 152 -9.70 -10.26 0.00
C LEU A 152 -10.78 -9.26 0.43
N VAL A 153 -10.40 -8.05 0.83
CA VAL A 153 -11.33 -6.96 1.15
C VAL A 153 -12.21 -6.65 -0.07
N GLY A 154 -11.64 -6.66 -1.26
CA GLY A 154 -12.38 -6.42 -2.49
C GLY A 154 -13.33 -7.52 -2.89
N GLU A 155 -12.93 -8.77 -2.78
CA GLU A 155 -13.84 -9.89 -3.00
C GLU A 155 -14.98 -9.91 -1.98
N ALA A 156 -14.71 -9.57 -0.72
CA ALA A 156 -15.73 -9.45 0.32
C ALA A 156 -16.70 -8.29 0.02
N TYR A 157 -16.18 -7.14 -0.42
CA TYR A 157 -17.00 -6.00 -0.81
C TYR A 157 -17.82 -6.29 -2.07
N GLY A 158 -17.23 -6.93 -3.08
CA GLY A 158 -17.92 -7.37 -4.30
C GLY A 158 -19.09 -8.30 -3.97
N ARG A 159 -18.86 -9.29 -3.10
CA ARG A 159 -19.94 -10.17 -2.60
C ARG A 159 -21.00 -9.37 -1.83
N ALA A 160 -20.63 -8.54 -0.86
CA ALA A 160 -21.60 -7.75 -0.09
C ALA A 160 -22.43 -6.81 -0.99
N SER A 161 -21.80 -6.19 -1.99
CA SER A 161 -22.46 -5.32 -2.96
C SER A 161 -23.42 -6.08 -3.88
N ALA A 162 -23.13 -7.33 -4.22
CA ALA A 162 -24.07 -8.21 -4.93
C ALA A 162 -25.32 -8.49 -4.08
N TRP A 163 -25.17 -8.76 -2.78
CA TRP A 163 -26.31 -8.98 -1.88
C TRP A 163 -27.13 -7.70 -1.66
N LEU A 164 -26.49 -6.53 -1.52
CA LEU A 164 -27.15 -5.23 -1.44
C LEU A 164 -27.81 -4.81 -2.76
N GLY A 165 -27.23 -5.19 -3.90
CA GLY A 165 -27.82 -5.01 -5.23
C GLY A 165 -29.13 -5.75 -5.38
N TRP A 166 -29.22 -6.98 -4.88
CA TRP A 166 -30.49 -7.72 -4.83
C TRP A 166 -31.49 -7.07 -3.88
N GLY A 167 -31.05 -6.62 -2.70
CA GLY A 167 -31.93 -5.91 -1.76
C GLY A 167 -32.51 -4.62 -2.34
N SER A 168 -31.69 -3.80 -3.00
CA SER A 168 -32.14 -2.57 -3.67
C SER A 168 -33.01 -2.84 -4.90
N ALA A 169 -32.71 -3.88 -5.68
CA ALA A 169 -33.56 -4.31 -6.80
C ALA A 169 -34.95 -4.77 -6.32
N VAL A 170 -35.02 -5.53 -5.22
CA VAL A 170 -36.30 -5.95 -4.62
C VAL A 170 -37.12 -4.76 -4.13
N VAL A 171 -36.49 -3.80 -3.45
CA VAL A 171 -37.15 -2.56 -3.02
C VAL A 171 -37.63 -1.74 -4.22
N PHE A 172 -36.82 -1.62 -5.27
CA PHE A 172 -37.17 -0.90 -6.48
C PHE A 172 -38.35 -1.55 -7.23
N VAL A 173 -38.32 -2.88 -7.41
CA VAL A 173 -39.43 -3.64 -7.99
C VAL A 173 -40.69 -3.53 -7.13
N GLY A 174 -40.56 -3.59 -5.81
CA GLY A 174 -41.66 -3.40 -4.87
C GLY A 174 -42.30 -2.01 -4.97
N LEU A 175 -41.49 -0.95 -5.11
CA LEU A 175 -41.97 0.42 -5.33
C LEU A 175 -42.67 0.58 -6.68
N LEU A 176 -42.15 -0.04 -7.74
CA LEU A 176 -42.78 -0.03 -9.06
C LEU A 176 -44.13 -0.78 -9.04
N ALA A 177 -44.18 -1.96 -8.42
CA ALA A 177 -45.40 -2.74 -8.29
C ALA A 177 -46.45 -2.02 -7.42
N GLY A 178 -46.04 -1.44 -6.29
CA GLY A 178 -46.91 -0.65 -5.42
C GLY A 178 -47.40 0.64 -6.08
N GLY A 179 -46.53 1.33 -6.82
CA GLY A 179 -46.90 2.52 -7.60
C GLY A 179 -47.87 2.19 -8.74
N PHE A 180 -47.65 1.08 -9.45
CA PHE A 180 -48.53 0.59 -10.51
C PHE A 180 -49.91 0.18 -9.95
N TRP A 181 -49.93 -0.53 -8.81
CA TRP A 181 -51.16 -0.89 -8.10
C TRP A 181 -51.95 0.35 -7.66
N TRP A 182 -51.27 1.35 -7.10
CA TRP A 182 -51.88 2.60 -6.66
C TRP A 182 -52.43 3.43 -7.83
N LEU A 183 -51.71 3.45 -8.97
CA LEU A 183 -52.20 4.07 -10.21
C LEU A 183 -53.44 3.34 -10.77
N MET A 184 -53.48 2.02 -10.69
CA MET A 184 -54.66 1.23 -11.08
C MET A 184 -55.85 1.48 -10.15
N GLN A 185 -55.64 1.58 -8.84
CA GLN A 185 -56.71 1.95 -7.90
C GLN A 185 -57.23 3.37 -8.13
N ARG A 186 -56.36 4.32 -8.49
CA ARG A 186 -56.80 5.68 -8.86
C ARG A 186 -57.57 5.73 -10.17
N ARG A 187 -57.23 4.89 -11.15
CA ARG A 187 -58.00 4.79 -12.40
C ARG A 187 -59.35 4.11 -12.20
N ALA A 188 -59.46 3.14 -11.29
CA ALA A 188 -60.71 2.47 -10.96
C ALA A 188 -61.67 3.34 -10.12
N ALA A 189 -61.18 4.39 -9.45
CA ALA A 189 -61.99 5.30 -8.64
C ALA A 189 -62.53 6.54 -9.41
N ILE A 190 -62.19 6.68 -10.70
CA ILE A 190 -62.58 7.83 -11.56
C ILE A 190 -63.60 7.41 -12.65
N CYS A 191 -63.94 6.13 -12.77
CA CYS A 191 -65.09 5.62 -13.52
C CYS A 191 -66.27 5.36 -12.58
#